data_AF-A0A1J3CMI9-F1
#
_entry.id   AF-A0A1J3CMI9-F1
#
_cell.length_a   1.000
_cell.length_b   1.000
_cell.length_c   1.000
_cell.angle_alpha   90.00
_cell.angle_beta   90.00
_cell.angle_gamma   90.00
#
_symmetry.space_group_name_H-M   'P 1'
#
loop_
_entity.id
_entity.type
_entity.pdbx_description
1 polymer ?
#
loop_
_entity_poly.entity_id
_entity_poly.type
_entity_poly.pdbx_seq_one_letter_code
_entity_poly.pdbx_strand_id
1 'polypeptide(L)'
;MGSKSTAIGVLRPLGGSFGCYPYASGTVSGKEDVKEEVVRLGVELSLSVAESMFLLCDDIGTMLSFCVKLWKYTLPPSDLVSERLLRVIHYVYSNDIKPKNGVYQAGGNSAQWELIRTTWKDFTDGIIILHRLVLVLRRKDCSFDDRLLSSAITKYKQQVLKKLEDKLRSAKHVSEANGFARDTMESNISDLWKSLFEQKAGQATHQVTRSRILSDLFQPLLDESWHSEIPTLPVYSPYILGTDFAKQELREEVVGLGVELSLHVAESMFLLCDDIRSMLQFCLKLWRDVKRDLKPDSPVVERLLRVMHHVYSKNIKPKNGVYQIGGKSAQWELVRTSLENFDTGIRDVHNLVLILQVQGSWADGREFTSRIEEALKKVEEKLRCARHVSELNGFVRDAMESNIEDLWKSLFDKETEEAWPLKVTREEILSDLFQPILSESWHGEIPTINSSYILGKDFAKQDLEEEAVRLGVEVSLYVAESMFLLCDDIHSMLRFCWNIWRDVKRDLKPGSPVGDRLLGVIHYVYTMHIKPKNGVYQ
;
A
#
# COMPACT_ATOMS: atom_id res chain seq x y z
N MET A 1 53.53 -16.57 0.05
CA MET A 1 53.21 -16.83 -1.37
C MET A 1 51.90 -17.60 -1.35
N GLY A 2 50.73 -16.98 -1.54
CA GLY A 2 50.10 -16.68 -2.85
C GLY A 2 49.62 -18.00 -3.50
N SER A 3 48.36 -18.26 -3.87
CA SER A 3 47.22 -17.41 -4.21
C SER A 3 45.90 -18.22 -4.25
N LYS A 4 44.79 -17.45 -4.30
CA LYS A 4 43.34 -17.73 -4.34
C LYS A 4 42.78 -18.71 -5.40
N SER A 5 41.62 -19.30 -5.09
CA SER A 5 40.35 -19.25 -5.86
C SER A 5 39.26 -19.97 -5.03
N THR A 6 38.22 -19.36 -4.45
CA THR A 6 37.03 -18.62 -4.96
C THR A 6 36.07 -19.49 -5.79
N ALA A 7 35.06 -20.07 -5.11
CA ALA A 7 33.82 -20.52 -5.74
C ALA A 7 32.63 -19.91 -4.97
N ILE A 8 32.06 -18.87 -5.57
CA ILE A 8 30.85 -18.19 -5.13
C ILE A 8 29.67 -19.06 -5.56
N GLY A 9 28.99 -19.65 -4.60
CA GLY A 9 27.65 -20.22 -4.80
C GLY A 9 26.66 -19.08 -4.99
N VAL A 10 26.04 -19.03 -6.17
CA VAL A 10 24.95 -18.12 -6.50
C VAL A 10 23.74 -18.46 -5.63
N LEU A 11 23.52 -17.68 -4.57
CA LEU A 11 22.27 -17.69 -3.82
C LEU A 11 21.25 -16.82 -4.57
N ARG A 12 20.13 -17.44 -4.94
CA ARG A 12 18.93 -16.78 -5.46
C ARG A 12 18.38 -15.81 -4.39
N PRO A 13 17.97 -14.59 -4.74
CA PRO A 13 17.06 -13.82 -3.89
C PRO A 13 15.67 -14.46 -3.97
N LEU A 14 15.18 -14.95 -2.82
CA LEU A 14 13.78 -15.25 -2.58
C LEU A 14 12.98 -13.94 -2.59
N GLY A 15 11.85 -13.95 -3.29
CA GLY A 15 10.97 -12.80 -3.44
C GLY A 15 10.36 -12.36 -2.11
N GLY A 16 10.22 -11.03 -1.98
CA GLY A 16 9.67 -10.38 -0.80
C GLY A 16 10.52 -9.20 -0.35
N SER A 17 10.76 -8.25 -1.24
CA SER A 17 11.24 -6.93 -0.85
C SER A 17 10.30 -5.92 -1.49
N PHE A 18 9.49 -5.27 -0.66
CA PHE A 18 8.67 -4.12 -1.05
C PHE A 18 9.59 -2.92 -1.32
N GLY A 19 10.30 -2.97 -2.44
CA GLY A 19 11.13 -1.89 -2.93
C GLY A 19 10.30 -0.83 -3.65
N CYS A 20 10.09 0.30 -2.96
CA CYS A 20 9.86 1.65 -3.46
C CYS A 20 9.67 1.81 -4.99
N TYR A 21 8.44 2.04 -5.45
CA TYR A 21 8.17 2.43 -6.85
C TYR A 21 8.33 3.95 -7.04
N PRO A 22 8.95 4.41 -8.14
CA PRO A 22 9.14 5.82 -8.38
C PRO A 22 7.83 6.46 -8.85
N TYR A 23 7.49 7.57 -8.22
CA TYR A 23 6.51 8.53 -8.69
C TYR A 23 6.92 9.02 -10.08
N ALA A 24 6.12 8.70 -11.09
CA ALA A 24 6.10 9.41 -12.35
C ALA A 24 4.65 9.77 -12.65
N SER A 25 4.37 11.07 -12.72
CA SER A 25 3.13 11.60 -13.28
C SER A 25 2.85 10.89 -14.61
N GLY A 26 1.64 10.38 -14.78
CA GLY A 26 1.21 9.63 -15.96
C GLY A 26 1.64 10.29 -17.27
N THR A 27 2.66 9.72 -17.90
CA THR A 27 3.06 10.06 -19.26
C THR A 27 2.17 9.30 -20.23
N VAL A 28 1.86 9.92 -21.37
CA VAL A 28 1.01 9.34 -22.44
C VAL A 28 1.50 7.96 -22.89
N SER A 29 2.80 7.66 -22.76
CA SER A 29 3.41 6.36 -23.06
C SER A 29 2.88 5.22 -22.19
N GLY A 30 2.69 5.44 -20.89
CA GLY A 30 2.24 4.37 -19.98
C GLY A 30 0.83 3.86 -20.30
N LYS A 31 -0.05 4.72 -20.82
CA LYS A 31 -1.40 4.31 -21.23
C LYS A 31 -1.39 3.43 -22.48
N GLU A 32 -0.46 3.64 -23.40
CA GLU A 32 -0.36 2.82 -24.60
C GLU A 32 0.25 1.45 -24.29
N ASP A 33 1.29 1.41 -23.46
CA ASP A 33 1.88 0.15 -22.98
C ASP A 33 0.83 -0.73 -22.28
N VAL A 34 -0.07 -0.14 -21.48
CA VAL A 34 -1.16 -0.87 -20.82
C VAL A 34 -2.24 -1.32 -21.80
N LYS A 35 -2.48 -0.59 -22.90
CA LYS A 35 -3.39 -1.08 -23.96
C LYS A 35 -2.79 -2.27 -24.70
N GLU A 36 -1.51 -2.22 -25.03
CA GLU A 36 -0.80 -3.35 -25.64
C GLU A 36 -0.83 -4.57 -24.73
N GLU A 37 -0.65 -4.36 -23.42
CA GLU A 37 -0.81 -5.40 -22.41
C GLU A 37 -2.21 -6.02 -22.45
N VAL A 38 -3.27 -5.22 -22.44
CA VAL A 38 -4.65 -5.71 -22.50
C VAL A 38 -4.95 -6.41 -23.82
N VAL A 39 -4.35 -5.99 -24.94
CA VAL A 39 -4.40 -6.71 -26.22
C VAL A 39 -3.77 -8.09 -26.06
N ARG A 40 -2.57 -8.20 -25.47
CA ARG A 40 -1.90 -9.48 -25.24
C ARG A 40 -2.72 -10.40 -24.33
N LEU A 41 -3.33 -9.87 -23.27
CA LEU A 41 -4.26 -10.61 -22.41
C LEU A 41 -5.47 -11.17 -23.18
N GLY A 42 -5.97 -10.41 -24.17
CA GLY A 42 -7.02 -10.88 -25.07
C GLY A 42 -6.57 -12.00 -26.00
N VAL A 43 -5.34 -11.93 -26.50
CA VAL A 43 -4.71 -13.00 -27.29
C VAL A 43 -4.54 -14.27 -26.44
N GLU A 44 -4.03 -14.16 -25.22
CA GLU A 44 -3.84 -15.30 -24.31
C GLU A 44 -5.18 -15.98 -23.98
N LEU A 45 -6.23 -15.22 -23.65
CA LEU A 45 -7.58 -15.76 -23.46
C LEU A 45 -8.09 -16.47 -24.72
N SER A 46 -7.86 -15.87 -25.89
CA SER A 46 -8.29 -16.39 -27.18
C SER A 46 -7.57 -17.68 -27.57
N LEU A 47 -6.31 -17.84 -27.18
CA LEU A 47 -5.58 -19.10 -27.34
C LEU A 47 -6.20 -20.22 -26.52
N SER A 48 -6.62 -19.96 -25.27
CA SER A 48 -7.35 -20.94 -24.45
C SER A 48 -8.71 -21.31 -25.07
N VAL A 49 -9.41 -20.36 -25.68
CA VAL A 49 -10.65 -20.63 -26.43
C VAL A 49 -10.35 -21.50 -27.65
N ALA A 50 -9.33 -21.15 -28.43
CA ALA A 50 -8.92 -21.93 -29.60
C ALA A 50 -8.52 -23.36 -29.20
N GLU A 51 -7.66 -23.53 -28.20
CA GLU A 51 -7.28 -24.85 -27.66
C GLU A 51 -8.51 -25.67 -27.28
N SER A 52 -9.50 -25.05 -26.63
CA SER A 52 -10.77 -25.70 -26.29
C SER A 52 -11.59 -26.10 -27.52
N MET A 53 -11.55 -25.30 -28.60
CA MET A 53 -12.18 -25.68 -29.86
C MET A 53 -11.54 -26.93 -30.47
N PHE A 54 -10.20 -27.06 -30.40
CA PHE A 54 -9.49 -28.27 -30.82
C PHE A 54 -9.74 -29.46 -29.89
N LEU A 55 -9.94 -29.24 -28.59
CA LEU A 55 -10.31 -30.31 -27.67
C LEU A 55 -11.71 -30.88 -27.96
N LEU A 56 -12.62 -30.02 -28.41
CA LEU A 56 -14.02 -30.38 -28.70
C LEU A 56 -14.26 -30.76 -30.16
N CYS A 57 -13.24 -30.72 -31.04
CA CYS A 57 -13.45 -30.88 -32.48
C CYS A 57 -13.81 -32.32 -32.90
N ASP A 58 -13.74 -33.27 -31.97
CA ASP A 58 -14.29 -34.62 -32.13
C ASP A 58 -15.83 -34.60 -32.27
N ASP A 59 -16.49 -33.58 -31.73
CA ASP A 59 -17.91 -33.29 -31.98
C ASP A 59 -18.14 -31.79 -32.30
N ILE A 60 -18.35 -31.50 -33.58
CA ILE A 60 -18.56 -30.12 -34.08
C ILE A 60 -19.78 -29.46 -33.41
N GLY A 61 -20.82 -30.22 -33.08
CA GLY A 61 -22.01 -29.69 -32.39
C GLY A 61 -21.68 -29.14 -31.01
N THR A 62 -20.96 -29.92 -30.19
CA THR A 62 -20.47 -29.53 -28.86
C THR A 62 -19.54 -28.32 -28.96
N MET A 63 -18.58 -28.35 -29.88
CA MET A 63 -17.65 -27.24 -30.09
C MET A 63 -18.37 -25.93 -30.47
N LEU A 64 -19.29 -25.97 -31.44
CA LEU A 64 -20.05 -24.80 -31.85
C LEU A 64 -21.01 -24.33 -30.73
N SER A 65 -21.63 -25.26 -29.99
CA SER A 65 -22.48 -24.93 -28.82
C SER A 65 -21.68 -24.21 -27.73
N PHE A 66 -20.46 -24.68 -27.44
CA PHE A 66 -19.52 -24.00 -26.55
C PHE A 66 -19.25 -22.57 -27.04
N CYS A 67 -18.89 -22.40 -28.31
CA CYS A 67 -18.57 -21.10 -28.90
C CYS A 67 -19.75 -20.12 -28.87
N VAL A 68 -20.96 -20.55 -29.29
CA VAL A 68 -22.17 -19.71 -29.23
C VAL A 68 -22.43 -19.27 -27.80
N LYS A 69 -22.37 -20.21 -26.86
CA LYS A 69 -22.76 -19.90 -25.48
C LYS A 69 -21.76 -18.95 -24.84
N LEU A 70 -20.48 -19.17 -25.08
CA LEU A 70 -19.41 -18.32 -24.57
C LEU A 70 -19.53 -16.89 -25.11
N TRP A 71 -19.81 -16.74 -26.40
CA TRP A 71 -19.95 -15.43 -27.05
C TRP A 71 -21.28 -14.72 -26.72
N LYS A 72 -22.41 -15.41 -26.82
CA LYS A 72 -23.75 -14.81 -26.76
C LYS A 72 -24.24 -14.56 -25.33
N TYR A 73 -23.88 -15.43 -24.38
CA TYR A 73 -24.44 -15.39 -23.03
C TYR A 73 -23.52 -14.74 -21.99
N THR A 74 -22.25 -14.46 -22.32
CA THR A 74 -21.32 -13.81 -21.38
C THR A 74 -21.38 -12.29 -21.42
N LEU A 75 -21.44 -11.71 -22.62
CA LEU A 75 -21.48 -10.27 -22.84
C LEU A 75 -22.40 -9.94 -24.02
N PRO A 76 -22.88 -8.69 -24.14
CA PRO A 76 -23.66 -8.27 -25.30
C PRO A 76 -22.89 -8.55 -26.61
N PRO A 77 -23.54 -9.07 -27.67
CA PRO A 77 -22.91 -9.32 -28.97
C PRO A 77 -22.28 -8.08 -29.65
N SER A 78 -22.69 -6.88 -29.23
CA SER A 78 -22.16 -5.60 -29.67
C SER A 78 -20.93 -5.14 -28.89
N ASP A 79 -20.54 -5.86 -27.84
CA ASP A 79 -19.34 -5.55 -27.07
C ASP A 79 -18.08 -5.78 -27.90
N LEU A 80 -17.05 -4.97 -27.65
CA LEU A 80 -15.79 -5.06 -28.38
C LEU A 80 -15.06 -6.38 -28.13
N VAL A 81 -15.00 -6.83 -26.87
CA VAL A 81 -14.32 -8.09 -26.52
C VAL A 81 -15.07 -9.26 -27.14
N SER A 82 -16.41 -9.27 -27.04
CA SER A 82 -17.26 -10.26 -27.72
C SER A 82 -17.05 -10.28 -29.23
N GLU A 83 -16.90 -9.12 -29.87
CA GLU A 83 -16.67 -9.07 -31.30
C GLU A 83 -15.30 -9.64 -31.69
N ARG A 84 -14.25 -9.35 -30.92
CA ARG A 84 -12.91 -9.91 -31.15
C ARG A 84 -12.92 -11.43 -30.99
N LEU A 85 -13.54 -11.93 -29.92
CA LEU A 85 -13.68 -13.36 -29.69
C LEU A 85 -14.45 -14.06 -30.81
N LEU A 86 -15.54 -13.46 -31.30
CA LEU A 86 -16.28 -14.02 -32.43
C LEU A 86 -15.43 -14.15 -33.69
N ARG A 87 -14.57 -13.16 -33.98
CA ARG A 87 -13.64 -13.22 -35.12
C ARG A 87 -12.59 -14.30 -34.95
N VAL A 88 -12.07 -14.49 -33.74
CA VAL A 88 -11.15 -15.59 -33.42
C VAL A 88 -11.84 -16.93 -33.63
N ILE A 89 -13.03 -17.13 -33.06
CA ILE A 89 -13.81 -18.36 -33.22
C ILE A 89 -14.05 -18.65 -34.71
N HIS A 90 -14.43 -17.63 -35.48
CA HIS A 90 -14.64 -17.76 -36.92
C HIS A 90 -13.37 -18.16 -37.67
N TYR A 91 -12.25 -17.52 -37.34
CA TYR A 91 -10.95 -17.80 -37.94
C TYR A 91 -10.52 -19.25 -37.69
N VAL A 92 -10.53 -19.68 -36.42
CA VAL A 92 -10.10 -21.04 -36.02
C VAL A 92 -11.01 -22.09 -36.66
N TYR A 93 -12.32 -21.85 -36.62
CA TYR A 93 -13.26 -22.77 -37.26
C TYR A 93 -12.99 -22.87 -38.76
N SER A 94 -12.95 -21.75 -39.47
CA SER A 94 -12.93 -21.75 -40.94
C SER A 94 -11.63 -22.28 -41.53
N ASN A 95 -10.50 -22.01 -40.88
CA ASN A 95 -9.18 -22.36 -41.40
C ASN A 95 -8.70 -23.73 -40.91
N ASP A 96 -9.00 -24.07 -39.67
CA ASP A 96 -8.33 -25.20 -39.00
C ASP A 96 -9.26 -26.38 -38.68
N ILE A 97 -10.55 -26.14 -38.43
CA ILE A 97 -11.48 -27.19 -37.96
C ILE A 97 -12.53 -27.60 -39.00
N LYS A 98 -13.08 -26.64 -39.75
CA LYS A 98 -14.22 -26.85 -40.65
C LYS A 98 -13.89 -27.95 -41.68
N PRO A 99 -14.71 -29.00 -41.79
CA PRO A 99 -14.44 -30.08 -42.73
C PRO A 99 -14.57 -29.57 -44.17
N LYS A 100 -13.55 -29.81 -44.99
CA LYS A 100 -13.50 -29.34 -46.40
C LYS A 100 -14.65 -29.87 -47.28
N ASN A 101 -15.30 -30.96 -46.86
CA ASN A 101 -16.40 -31.61 -47.59
C ASN A 101 -17.77 -31.45 -46.91
N GLY A 102 -17.87 -30.74 -45.78
CA GLY A 102 -19.14 -30.47 -45.09
C GLY A 102 -19.86 -31.68 -44.48
N VAL A 103 -19.21 -32.85 -44.39
CA VAL A 103 -19.79 -34.04 -43.76
C VAL A 103 -19.49 -34.03 -42.26
N TYR A 104 -20.53 -33.99 -41.44
CA TYR A 104 -20.46 -34.02 -39.98
C TYR A 104 -20.88 -35.40 -39.47
N GLN A 105 -20.15 -35.96 -38.49
CA GLN A 105 -20.65 -37.11 -37.74
C GLN A 105 -21.48 -36.57 -36.58
N ALA A 106 -22.80 -36.67 -36.68
CA ALA A 106 -23.72 -36.28 -35.61
C ALA A 106 -23.95 -37.46 -34.65
N GLY A 107 -23.80 -37.23 -33.35
CA GLY A 107 -24.34 -38.14 -32.32
C GLY A 107 -23.39 -38.46 -31.16
N GLY A 108 -23.13 -37.48 -30.29
CA GLY A 108 -22.46 -37.68 -28.99
C GLY A 108 -21.96 -36.36 -28.40
N ASN A 109 -21.83 -36.26 -27.07
CA ASN A 109 -21.06 -35.16 -26.48
C ASN A 109 -19.56 -35.42 -26.71
N SER A 110 -18.78 -34.37 -27.00
CA SER A 110 -17.30 -34.49 -27.05
C SER A 110 -16.75 -35.19 -25.81
N ALA A 111 -15.74 -36.04 -25.98
CA ALA A 111 -15.07 -36.72 -24.88
C ALA A 111 -14.42 -35.74 -23.88
N GLN A 112 -14.08 -34.52 -24.34
CA GLN A 112 -13.48 -33.46 -23.52
C GLN A 112 -14.49 -32.46 -22.95
N TRP A 113 -15.79 -32.67 -23.17
CA TRP A 113 -16.82 -31.74 -22.71
C TRP A 113 -16.80 -31.52 -21.20
N GLU A 114 -16.59 -32.58 -20.40
CA GLU A 114 -16.52 -32.45 -18.94
C GLU A 114 -15.38 -31.52 -18.50
N LEU A 115 -14.22 -31.61 -19.14
CA LEU A 115 -13.10 -30.70 -18.87
C LEU A 115 -13.52 -29.25 -19.12
N ILE A 116 -14.11 -28.97 -20.29
CA ILE A 116 -14.57 -27.64 -20.67
C ILE A 116 -15.69 -27.12 -19.75
N ARG A 117 -16.57 -28.00 -19.28
CA ARG A 117 -17.59 -27.65 -18.30
C ARG A 117 -16.97 -27.13 -17.00
N THR A 118 -15.88 -27.75 -16.53
CA THR A 118 -15.19 -27.31 -15.30
C THR A 118 -14.36 -26.03 -15.48
N THR A 119 -14.01 -25.65 -16.71
CA THR A 119 -13.30 -24.40 -17.03
C THR A 119 -14.24 -23.25 -17.35
N TRP A 120 -15.54 -23.53 -17.56
CA TRP A 120 -16.54 -22.54 -17.98
C TRP A 120 -16.50 -21.22 -17.20
N LYS A 121 -16.48 -21.32 -15.86
CA LYS A 121 -16.42 -20.13 -14.99
C LYS A 121 -15.18 -19.28 -15.27
N ASP A 122 -14.03 -19.91 -15.45
CA ASP A 122 -12.77 -19.19 -15.66
C ASP A 122 -12.77 -18.49 -17.03
N PHE A 123 -13.41 -19.08 -18.05
CA PHE A 123 -13.65 -18.42 -19.32
C PHE A 123 -14.59 -17.20 -19.20
N THR A 124 -15.72 -17.35 -18.51
CA THR A 124 -16.66 -16.23 -18.32
C THR A 124 -16.05 -15.10 -17.52
N ASP A 125 -15.30 -15.42 -16.45
CA ASP A 125 -14.57 -14.44 -15.64
C ASP A 125 -13.52 -13.73 -16.52
N GLY A 126 -12.78 -14.49 -17.34
CA GLY A 126 -11.81 -13.99 -18.32
C GLY A 126 -12.40 -12.90 -19.23
N ILE A 127 -13.51 -13.22 -19.89
CA ILE A 127 -14.18 -12.33 -20.83
C ILE A 127 -14.69 -11.06 -20.13
N ILE A 128 -15.33 -11.19 -18.97
CA ILE A 128 -15.92 -10.04 -18.26
C ILE A 128 -14.83 -9.10 -17.74
N ILE A 129 -13.74 -9.64 -17.16
CA ILE A 129 -12.64 -8.81 -16.66
C ILE A 129 -11.95 -8.09 -17.82
N LEU A 130 -11.72 -8.77 -18.93
CA LEU A 130 -11.13 -8.17 -20.12
C LEU A 130 -12.00 -7.03 -20.66
N HIS A 131 -13.32 -7.22 -20.71
CA HIS A 131 -14.26 -6.16 -21.05
C HIS A 131 -14.16 -4.95 -20.12
N ARG A 132 -14.08 -5.18 -18.80
CA ARG A 132 -13.92 -4.09 -17.82
C ARG A 132 -12.61 -3.33 -18.02
N LEU A 133 -11.50 -4.02 -18.27
CA LEU A 133 -10.21 -3.41 -18.60
C LEU A 133 -10.31 -2.51 -19.84
N VAL A 134 -10.95 -3.00 -20.90
CA VAL A 134 -11.19 -2.22 -22.13
C VAL A 134 -12.04 -0.98 -21.85
N LEU A 135 -13.12 -1.11 -21.07
CA LEU A 135 -13.95 0.03 -20.71
C LEU A 135 -13.17 1.10 -19.94
N VAL A 136 -12.34 0.69 -18.97
CA VAL A 136 -11.48 1.60 -18.20
C VAL A 136 -10.52 2.36 -19.13
N LEU A 137 -9.83 1.66 -20.02
CA LEU A 137 -8.83 2.26 -20.91
C LEU A 137 -9.41 3.16 -22.01
N ARG A 138 -10.67 2.94 -22.42
CA ARG A 138 -11.34 3.75 -23.45
C ARG A 138 -11.95 5.05 -22.92
N ARG A 139 -12.12 5.21 -21.61
CA ARG A 139 -12.60 6.48 -21.05
C ARG A 139 -11.56 7.58 -21.31
N LYS A 140 -12.04 8.70 -21.85
CA LYS A 140 -11.20 9.86 -22.20
C LYS A 140 -10.85 10.71 -20.98
N ASP A 141 -11.77 10.76 -20.01
CA ASP A 141 -11.76 11.78 -18.94
C ASP A 141 -11.41 11.22 -17.55
N CYS A 142 -11.01 9.95 -17.46
CA CYS A 142 -10.68 9.31 -16.19
C CYS A 142 -9.18 9.05 -16.09
N SER A 143 -8.50 9.70 -15.14
CA SER A 143 -7.30 9.12 -14.53
C SER A 143 -7.76 7.95 -13.66
N PHE A 144 -7.99 6.80 -14.28
CA PHE A 144 -8.15 5.57 -13.50
C PHE A 144 -6.83 5.32 -12.76
N ASP A 145 -6.92 4.80 -11.55
CA ASP A 145 -5.73 4.59 -10.76
C ASP A 145 -4.82 3.52 -11.37
N ASP A 146 -3.58 3.91 -11.70
CA ASP A 146 -2.62 3.04 -12.36
C ASP A 146 -2.27 1.81 -11.51
N ARG A 147 -2.21 1.92 -10.18
CA ARG A 147 -1.94 0.79 -9.28
C ARG A 147 -3.10 -0.19 -9.24
N LEU A 148 -4.35 0.30 -9.19
CA LEU A 148 -5.53 -0.56 -9.27
C LEU A 148 -5.57 -1.30 -10.61
N LEU A 149 -5.18 -0.62 -11.69
CA LEU A 149 -5.13 -1.22 -13.02
C LEU A 149 -4.02 -2.27 -13.13
N SER A 150 -2.82 -1.98 -12.63
CA SER A 150 -1.71 -2.94 -12.55
C SER A 150 -2.05 -4.15 -11.68
N SER A 151 -2.71 -3.94 -10.54
CA SER A 151 -3.18 -5.04 -9.69
C SER A 151 -4.23 -5.89 -10.42
N ALA A 152 -5.22 -5.26 -11.07
CA ALA A 152 -6.23 -5.97 -11.84
C ALA A 152 -5.61 -6.84 -12.96
N ILE A 153 -4.64 -6.31 -13.70
CA ILE A 153 -3.88 -7.04 -14.73
C ILE A 153 -3.13 -8.22 -14.13
N THR A 154 -2.45 -8.00 -13.00
CA THR A 154 -1.68 -9.05 -12.31
C THR A 154 -2.60 -10.18 -11.82
N LYS A 155 -3.70 -9.82 -11.14
CA LYS A 155 -4.71 -10.78 -10.66
C LYS A 155 -5.37 -11.51 -11.84
N TYR A 156 -5.62 -10.84 -12.96
CA TYR A 156 -6.15 -11.48 -14.18
C TYR A 156 -5.20 -12.56 -14.73
N LYS A 157 -3.91 -12.24 -14.91
CA LYS A 157 -2.91 -13.20 -15.36
C LYS A 157 -2.82 -14.41 -14.43
N GLN A 158 -2.70 -14.14 -13.12
CA GLN A 158 -2.39 -15.19 -12.13
C GLN A 158 -3.60 -16.03 -11.73
N GLN A 159 -4.78 -15.42 -11.60
CA GLN A 159 -5.96 -16.08 -11.05
C GLN A 159 -6.90 -16.61 -12.13
N VAL A 160 -6.85 -16.07 -13.34
CA VAL A 160 -7.75 -16.44 -14.45
C VAL A 160 -6.99 -17.16 -15.56
N LEU A 161 -6.06 -16.49 -16.23
CA LEU A 161 -5.37 -17.06 -17.38
C LEU A 161 -4.51 -18.27 -17.01
N LYS A 162 -3.68 -18.15 -15.97
CA LYS A 162 -2.88 -19.27 -15.49
C LYS A 162 -3.74 -20.45 -15.05
N LYS A 163 -4.88 -20.18 -14.41
CA LYS A 163 -5.81 -21.23 -13.98
C LYS A 163 -6.47 -21.94 -15.17
N LEU A 164 -6.82 -21.20 -16.23
CA LEU A 164 -7.27 -21.78 -17.49
C LEU A 164 -6.19 -22.65 -18.12
N GLU A 165 -4.97 -22.14 -18.23
CA GLU A 165 -3.82 -22.86 -18.79
C GLU A 165 -3.52 -24.14 -18.00
N ASP A 166 -3.49 -24.07 -16.66
CA ASP A 166 -3.22 -25.22 -15.79
C ASP A 166 -4.31 -26.31 -15.93
N LYS A 167 -5.58 -25.92 -16.11
CA LYS A 167 -6.68 -26.87 -16.35
C LYS A 167 -6.61 -27.48 -17.75
N LEU A 168 -6.37 -26.69 -18.79
CA LEU A 168 -6.29 -27.19 -20.17
C LEU A 168 -5.06 -28.09 -20.38
N ARG A 169 -3.98 -27.86 -19.61
CA ARG A 169 -2.75 -28.64 -19.67
C ARG A 169 -2.98 -30.16 -19.53
N SER A 170 -3.99 -30.60 -18.78
CA SER A 170 -4.28 -32.03 -18.62
C SER A 170 -4.66 -32.72 -19.93
N ALA A 171 -5.25 -31.99 -20.87
CA ALA A 171 -5.66 -32.50 -22.19
C ALA A 171 -4.84 -31.94 -23.34
N LYS A 172 -3.71 -31.27 -23.07
CA LYS A 172 -2.86 -30.63 -24.09
C LYS A 172 -2.46 -31.58 -25.23
N HIS A 173 -2.16 -32.83 -24.90
CA HIS A 173 -1.80 -33.85 -25.89
C HIS A 173 -2.94 -34.15 -26.88
N VAL A 174 -4.20 -34.01 -26.46
CA VAL A 174 -5.39 -34.20 -27.31
C VAL A 174 -5.53 -33.03 -28.28
N SER A 175 -5.43 -31.79 -27.78
CA SER A 175 -5.50 -30.61 -28.65
C SER A 175 -4.36 -30.57 -29.66
N GLU A 176 -3.13 -30.92 -29.26
CA GLU A 176 -1.98 -31.00 -30.16
C GLU A 176 -2.16 -32.10 -31.22
N ALA A 177 -2.67 -33.27 -30.83
CA ALA A 177 -3.00 -34.35 -31.77
C ALA A 177 -4.09 -33.93 -32.78
N ASN A 178 -5.02 -33.07 -32.35
CA ASN A 178 -6.06 -32.49 -33.19
C ASN A 178 -5.56 -31.30 -34.05
N GLY A 179 -4.26 -30.97 -34.00
CA GLY A 179 -3.63 -29.96 -34.85
C GLY A 179 -3.46 -28.58 -34.21
N PHE A 180 -3.71 -28.42 -32.92
CA PHE A 180 -3.47 -27.16 -32.23
C PHE A 180 -1.96 -26.84 -32.13
N ALA A 181 -1.54 -25.80 -32.84
CA ALA A 181 -0.18 -25.26 -32.77
C ALA A 181 -0.19 -23.85 -32.17
N ARG A 182 0.14 -23.73 -30.88
CA ARG A 182 0.00 -22.49 -30.09
C ARG A 182 0.71 -21.30 -30.73
N ASP A 183 1.98 -21.43 -31.11
CA ASP A 183 2.80 -20.33 -31.65
C ASP A 183 2.26 -19.81 -32.99
N THR A 184 1.86 -20.71 -33.89
CA THR A 184 1.25 -20.35 -35.17
C THR A 184 -0.10 -19.66 -34.95
N MET A 185 -0.89 -20.16 -34.00
CA MET A 185 -2.19 -19.61 -33.66
C MET A 185 -2.07 -18.21 -33.04
N GLU A 186 -1.07 -18.00 -32.19
CA GLU A 186 -0.83 -16.72 -31.49
C GLU A 186 -0.57 -15.59 -32.47
N SER A 187 0.26 -15.81 -33.49
CA SER A 187 0.55 -14.81 -34.53
C SER A 187 -0.72 -14.35 -35.24
N ASN A 188 -1.57 -15.30 -35.66
CA ASN A 188 -2.80 -15.01 -36.39
C ASN A 188 -3.87 -14.33 -35.49
N ILE A 189 -4.01 -14.80 -34.25
CA ILE A 189 -4.94 -14.22 -33.28
C ILE A 189 -4.51 -12.79 -32.91
N SER A 190 -3.21 -12.54 -32.77
CA SER A 190 -2.67 -11.21 -32.43
C SER A 190 -3.17 -10.14 -33.39
N ASP A 191 -3.19 -10.42 -34.70
CA ASP A 191 -3.69 -9.49 -35.72
C ASP A 191 -5.18 -9.15 -35.55
N LEU A 192 -5.99 -10.11 -35.10
CA LEU A 192 -7.42 -9.89 -34.85
C LEU A 192 -7.66 -8.94 -33.67
N TRP A 193 -6.73 -8.89 -32.71
CA TRP A 193 -6.79 -8.08 -31.50
C TRP A 193 -6.14 -6.70 -31.62
N LYS A 194 -5.14 -6.50 -32.51
CA LYS A 194 -4.41 -5.21 -32.67
C LYS A 194 -5.31 -3.98 -32.78
N SER A 195 -6.45 -4.10 -33.47
CA SER A 195 -7.39 -2.98 -33.66
C SER A 195 -8.41 -2.79 -32.53
N LEU A 196 -8.25 -3.43 -31.36
CA LEU A 196 -9.20 -3.33 -30.23
C LEU A 196 -9.47 -1.89 -29.81
N PHE A 197 -8.42 -1.05 -29.76
CA PHE A 197 -8.51 0.35 -29.34
C PHE A 197 -8.60 1.34 -30.52
N GLU A 198 -8.48 0.88 -31.76
CA GLU A 198 -8.61 1.72 -32.96
C GLU A 198 -10.07 2.17 -33.14
N GLN A 199 -10.28 3.48 -33.25
CA GLN A 199 -11.60 4.03 -33.51
C GLN A 199 -11.91 3.96 -35.01
N LYS A 200 -12.38 2.80 -35.51
CA LYS A 200 -12.85 2.71 -36.90
C LYS A 200 -14.31 3.14 -37.01
N ALA A 201 -14.53 4.20 -37.79
CA ALA A 201 -15.85 4.61 -38.26
C ALA A 201 -16.43 3.52 -39.17
N GLY A 202 -17.58 2.94 -38.81
CA GLY A 202 -18.29 1.99 -39.68
C GLY A 202 -19.17 0.96 -38.98
N GLN A 203 -20.04 1.36 -38.06
CA GLN A 203 -20.92 0.46 -37.30
C GLN A 203 -21.76 -0.50 -38.18
N ALA A 204 -22.14 -0.05 -39.38
CA ALA A 204 -22.87 -0.84 -40.39
C ALA A 204 -22.04 -1.98 -41.01
N THR A 205 -20.75 -1.75 -41.29
CA THR A 205 -19.84 -2.76 -41.87
C THR A 205 -19.58 -3.90 -40.88
N HIS A 206 -19.48 -3.56 -39.59
CA HIS A 206 -19.32 -4.54 -38.51
C HIS A 206 -20.56 -5.44 -38.35
N GLN A 207 -21.77 -4.89 -38.47
CA GLN A 207 -23.01 -5.65 -38.37
C GLN A 207 -23.18 -6.64 -39.54
N VAL A 208 -22.94 -6.21 -40.77
CA VAL A 208 -23.00 -7.09 -41.96
C VAL A 208 -21.96 -8.21 -41.88
N THR A 209 -20.74 -7.89 -41.42
CA THR A 209 -19.67 -8.87 -41.22
C THR A 209 -20.05 -9.89 -40.14
N ARG A 210 -20.61 -9.42 -39.01
CA ARG A 210 -21.10 -10.29 -37.93
C ARG A 210 -22.18 -11.25 -38.43
N SER A 211 -23.19 -10.77 -39.15
CA SER A 211 -24.26 -11.64 -39.68
C SER A 211 -23.74 -12.73 -40.61
N ARG A 212 -22.73 -12.42 -41.43
CA ARG A 212 -22.06 -13.42 -42.28
C ARG A 212 -21.31 -14.46 -41.46
N ILE A 213 -20.54 -14.03 -40.47
CA ILE A 213 -19.81 -14.92 -39.55
C ILE A 213 -20.77 -15.86 -38.81
N LEU A 214 -21.88 -15.33 -38.29
CA LEU A 214 -22.87 -16.14 -37.58
C LEU A 214 -23.55 -17.17 -38.47
N SER A 215 -23.84 -16.79 -39.71
CA SER A 215 -24.41 -17.72 -40.69
C SER A 215 -23.40 -18.83 -41.00
N ASP A 216 -22.14 -18.49 -41.26
CA ASP A 216 -21.10 -19.48 -41.59
C ASP A 216 -20.75 -20.42 -40.42
N LEU A 217 -20.69 -19.90 -39.19
CA LEU A 217 -20.38 -20.69 -37.99
C LEU A 217 -21.53 -21.59 -37.55
N PHE A 218 -22.75 -21.06 -37.55
CA PHE A 218 -23.86 -21.68 -36.82
C PHE A 218 -24.97 -22.22 -37.71
N GLN A 219 -24.86 -22.08 -39.03
CA GLN A 219 -25.73 -22.81 -39.96
C GLN A 219 -25.77 -24.33 -39.69
N PRO A 220 -24.65 -25.03 -39.36
CA PRO A 220 -24.71 -26.44 -38.99
C PRO A 220 -25.62 -26.72 -37.79
N LEU A 221 -25.66 -25.82 -36.80
CA LEU A 221 -26.54 -25.95 -35.62
C LEU A 221 -28.02 -25.67 -35.92
N LEU A 222 -28.31 -24.98 -37.03
CA LEU A 222 -29.67 -24.59 -37.42
C LEU A 222 -30.32 -25.61 -38.37
N ASP A 223 -29.51 -26.36 -39.13
CA ASP A 223 -29.98 -27.29 -40.16
C ASP A 223 -30.35 -28.70 -39.61
N GLU A 224 -29.87 -29.09 -38.42
CA GLU A 224 -30.27 -30.35 -37.77
C GLU A 224 -30.83 -30.12 -36.36
N SER A 225 -31.61 -31.08 -35.83
CA SER A 225 -32.12 -31.06 -34.46
C SER A 225 -31.01 -31.39 -33.45
N TRP A 226 -30.01 -30.51 -33.34
CA TRP A 226 -28.88 -30.67 -32.41
C TRP A 226 -29.35 -30.47 -30.97
N HIS A 227 -29.57 -31.58 -30.26
CA HIS A 227 -29.81 -31.58 -28.82
C HIS A 227 -28.47 -31.55 -28.08
N SER A 228 -27.80 -30.39 -28.04
CA SER A 228 -26.70 -30.24 -27.06
C SER A 228 -27.34 -30.18 -25.67
N GLU A 229 -27.20 -31.25 -24.88
CA GLU A 229 -27.65 -31.30 -23.47
C GLU A 229 -26.90 -30.33 -22.55
N ILE A 230 -25.95 -29.57 -23.12
CA ILE A 230 -25.16 -28.57 -22.42
C ILE A 230 -26.10 -27.52 -21.80
N PRO A 231 -26.27 -27.46 -20.47
CA PRO A 231 -27.05 -26.41 -19.86
C PRO A 231 -26.35 -25.06 -20.05
N THR A 232 -27.13 -23.98 -20.14
CA THR A 232 -26.57 -22.63 -20.02
C THR A 232 -26.03 -22.48 -18.60
N LEU A 233 -24.72 -22.41 -18.47
CA LEU A 233 -24.09 -22.28 -17.17
C LEU A 233 -24.17 -20.83 -16.67
N PRO A 234 -24.37 -20.62 -15.36
CA PRO A 234 -24.53 -19.29 -14.79
C PRO A 234 -23.28 -18.44 -14.99
N VAL A 235 -23.49 -17.19 -15.41
CA VAL A 235 -22.46 -16.17 -15.52
C VAL A 235 -22.42 -15.41 -14.20
N TYR A 236 -21.29 -15.49 -13.51
CA TYR A 236 -21.06 -14.73 -12.28
C TYR A 236 -20.31 -13.44 -12.60
N SER A 237 -20.57 -12.39 -11.82
CA SER A 237 -19.75 -11.18 -11.90
C SER A 237 -18.43 -11.44 -11.16
N PRO A 238 -17.26 -11.41 -11.84
CA PRO A 238 -15.99 -11.63 -11.20
C PRO A 238 -15.65 -10.50 -10.22
N TYR A 239 -14.82 -10.82 -9.22
CA TYR A 239 -14.32 -9.86 -8.22
C TYR A 239 -13.42 -8.78 -8.86
N ILE A 240 -12.54 -9.17 -9.79
CA ILE A 240 -11.58 -8.24 -10.41
C ILE A 240 -12.33 -7.13 -11.17
N LEU A 241 -12.01 -5.87 -10.83
CA LEU A 241 -12.72 -4.67 -11.30
C LEU A 241 -14.25 -4.70 -11.04
N GLY A 242 -14.69 -5.47 -10.05
CA GLY A 242 -16.06 -5.46 -9.52
C GLY A 242 -16.30 -4.30 -8.54
N THR A 243 -17.50 -4.28 -7.94
CA THR A 243 -17.96 -3.21 -7.02
C THR A 243 -17.05 -3.02 -5.82
N ASP A 244 -16.53 -4.10 -5.26
CA ASP A 244 -15.73 -4.07 -4.03
C ASP A 244 -14.21 -4.12 -4.29
N PHE A 245 -13.79 -4.21 -5.56
CA PHE A 245 -12.39 -4.38 -5.93
C PHE A 245 -11.53 -3.24 -5.41
N ALA A 246 -11.85 -2.00 -5.78
CA ALA A 246 -11.07 -0.83 -5.38
C ALA A 246 -10.96 -0.68 -3.85
N LYS A 247 -12.04 -0.99 -3.13
CA LYS A 247 -12.07 -0.94 -1.67
C LYS A 247 -11.14 -1.99 -1.05
N GLN A 248 -11.17 -3.21 -1.56
CA GLN A 248 -10.35 -4.30 -1.05
C GLN A 248 -8.87 -4.14 -1.41
N GLU A 249 -8.55 -3.66 -2.62
CA GLU A 249 -7.17 -3.27 -2.97
C GLU A 249 -6.64 -2.17 -2.04
N LEU A 250 -7.47 -1.16 -1.74
CA LEU A 250 -7.08 -0.09 -0.81
C LEU A 250 -6.88 -0.63 0.62
N ARG A 251 -7.65 -1.64 1.05
CA ARG A 251 -7.42 -2.32 2.35
C ARG A 251 -6.07 -3.02 2.38
N GLU A 252 -5.74 -3.78 1.34
CA GLU A 252 -4.44 -4.45 1.20
C GLU A 252 -3.29 -3.42 1.24
N GLU A 253 -3.45 -2.28 0.56
CA GLU A 253 -2.49 -1.18 0.56
C GLU A 253 -2.34 -0.52 1.94
N VAL A 254 -3.44 -0.26 2.65
CA VAL A 254 -3.41 0.28 4.02
C VAL A 254 -2.71 -0.66 5.00
N VAL A 255 -2.94 -1.97 4.87
CA VAL A 255 -2.22 -2.99 5.67
C VAL A 255 -0.72 -2.90 5.39
N GLY A 256 -0.31 -2.88 4.12
CA GLY A 256 1.10 -2.75 3.74
C GLY A 256 1.75 -1.47 4.27
N LEU A 257 1.08 -0.33 4.13
CA LEU A 257 1.57 0.95 4.67
C LEU A 257 1.66 0.95 6.20
N GLY A 258 0.71 0.32 6.88
CA GLY A 258 0.75 0.16 8.33
C GLY A 258 1.92 -0.71 8.81
N VAL A 259 2.20 -1.81 8.08
CA VAL A 259 3.37 -2.66 8.33
C VAL A 259 4.66 -1.86 8.13
N GLU A 260 4.78 -1.14 7.02
CA GLU A 260 5.98 -0.34 6.71
C GLU A 260 6.23 0.73 7.78
N LEU A 261 5.19 1.45 8.18
CA LEU A 261 5.24 2.41 9.27
C LEU A 261 5.72 1.77 10.58
N SER A 262 5.20 0.60 10.90
CA SER A 262 5.55 -0.15 12.11
C SER A 262 6.99 -0.65 12.09
N LEU A 263 7.51 -1.03 10.93
CA LEU A 263 8.91 -1.42 10.75
C LEU A 263 9.85 -0.25 11.04
N HIS A 264 9.54 0.95 10.58
CA HIS A 264 10.33 2.15 10.87
C HIS A 264 10.28 2.54 12.37
N VAL A 265 9.13 2.34 13.02
CA VAL A 265 9.00 2.51 14.48
C VAL A 265 9.88 1.48 15.20
N ALA A 266 9.84 0.21 14.79
CA ALA A 266 10.68 -0.83 15.36
C ALA A 266 12.18 -0.54 15.15
N GLU A 267 12.60 -0.18 13.94
CA GLU A 267 13.98 0.23 13.63
C GLU A 267 14.44 1.37 14.56
N SER A 268 13.58 2.39 14.75
CA SER A 268 13.86 3.50 15.68
C SER A 268 14.02 3.03 17.13
N MET A 269 13.22 2.04 17.58
CA MET A 269 13.39 1.47 18.91
C MET A 269 14.72 0.73 19.07
N PHE A 270 15.17 0.01 18.03
CA PHE A 270 16.50 -0.62 18.01
C PHE A 270 17.64 0.40 17.90
N LEU A 271 17.44 1.53 17.24
CA LEU A 271 18.44 2.61 17.21
C LEU A 271 18.65 3.24 18.58
N LEU A 272 17.59 3.35 19.37
CA LEU A 272 17.60 3.97 20.70
C LEU A 272 17.85 2.96 21.83
N CYS A 273 18.00 1.67 21.55
CA CYS A 273 18.09 0.65 22.61
C CYS A 273 19.41 0.68 23.40
N ASP A 274 20.38 1.48 22.97
CA ASP A 274 21.58 1.83 23.74
C ASP A 274 21.23 2.58 25.03
N ASP A 275 20.11 3.32 25.03
CA ASP A 275 19.50 3.91 26.23
C ASP A 275 17.99 3.66 26.25
N ILE A 276 17.58 2.70 27.09
CA ILE A 276 16.18 2.27 27.20
C ILE A 276 15.25 3.44 27.54
N ARG A 277 15.74 4.43 28.30
CA ARG A 277 14.96 5.63 28.64
C ARG A 277 14.63 6.44 27.39
N SER A 278 15.60 6.72 26.54
CA SER A 278 15.41 7.39 25.24
C SER A 278 14.44 6.60 24.37
N MET A 279 14.60 5.28 24.27
CA MET A 279 13.68 4.44 23.49
C MET A 279 12.23 4.53 24.01
N LEU A 280 12.02 4.39 25.32
CA LEU A 280 10.69 4.47 25.92
C LEU A 280 10.10 5.89 25.84
N GLN A 281 10.93 6.94 25.91
CA GLN A 281 10.52 8.33 25.67
C GLN A 281 10.06 8.54 24.22
N PHE A 282 10.76 7.95 23.25
CA PHE A 282 10.32 7.95 21.85
C PHE A 282 8.93 7.32 21.69
N CYS A 283 8.74 6.11 22.23
CA CYS A 283 7.44 5.42 22.20
C CYS A 283 6.33 6.24 22.87
N LEU A 284 6.63 6.87 24.01
CA LEU A 284 5.66 7.69 24.75
C LEU A 284 5.28 8.94 23.97
N LYS A 285 6.27 9.61 23.37
CA LYS A 285 6.05 10.82 22.58
C LYS A 285 5.20 10.52 21.35
N LEU A 286 5.58 9.48 20.61
CA LEU A 286 4.84 9.02 19.44
C LEU A 286 3.39 8.64 19.80
N TRP A 287 3.19 7.93 20.91
CA TRP A 287 1.85 7.61 21.42
C TRP A 287 1.02 8.86 21.77
N ARG A 288 1.65 9.87 22.40
CA ARG A 288 0.97 11.10 22.85
C ARG A 288 0.59 12.02 21.70
N ASP A 289 1.53 12.29 20.80
CA ASP A 289 1.30 13.20 19.67
C ASP A 289 0.15 12.67 18.80
N VAL A 290 0.15 11.36 18.57
CA VAL A 290 -0.92 10.67 17.86
C VAL A 290 -2.24 10.67 18.63
N LYS A 291 -2.23 10.48 19.97
CA LYS A 291 -3.44 10.54 20.80
C LYS A 291 -4.01 11.96 20.93
N ARG A 292 -3.19 13.01 20.83
CA ARG A 292 -3.65 14.40 20.82
C ARG A 292 -4.45 14.68 19.55
N ASP A 293 -3.97 14.15 18.44
CA ASP A 293 -4.54 14.40 17.12
C ASP A 293 -5.70 13.44 16.76
N LEU A 294 -5.74 12.24 17.37
CA LEU A 294 -6.70 11.17 17.06
C LEU A 294 -7.55 10.76 18.27
N LYS A 295 -8.72 10.14 18.03
CA LYS A 295 -9.54 9.58 19.11
C LYS A 295 -8.76 8.47 19.86
N PRO A 296 -8.94 8.35 21.19
CA PRO A 296 -8.25 7.35 22.02
C PRO A 296 -8.41 5.89 21.56
N ASP A 297 -9.45 5.58 20.80
CA ASP A 297 -9.81 4.23 20.35
C ASP A 297 -9.53 4.02 18.85
N SER A 298 -8.56 4.75 18.31
CA SER A 298 -8.12 4.56 16.94
C SER A 298 -7.49 3.17 16.75
N PRO A 299 -7.98 2.36 15.79
CA PRO A 299 -7.47 1.01 15.56
C PRO A 299 -6.03 0.99 15.04
N VAL A 300 -5.57 2.08 14.42
CA VAL A 300 -4.19 2.29 13.96
C VAL A 300 -3.26 2.49 15.17
N VAL A 301 -3.71 3.30 16.12
CA VAL A 301 -2.98 3.68 17.32
C VAL A 301 -2.83 2.47 18.25
N GLU A 302 -3.87 1.67 18.38
CA GLU A 302 -3.83 0.41 19.10
C GLU A 302 -2.81 -0.58 18.50
N ARG A 303 -2.77 -0.74 17.18
CA ARG A 303 -1.82 -1.63 16.50
C ARG A 303 -0.39 -1.19 16.72
N LEU A 304 -0.10 0.11 16.55
CA LEU A 304 1.23 0.65 16.81
C LEU A 304 1.67 0.41 18.25
N LEU A 305 0.77 0.60 19.22
CA LEU A 305 1.07 0.34 20.63
C LEU A 305 1.39 -1.15 20.87
N ARG A 306 0.65 -2.07 20.24
CA ARG A 306 0.94 -3.51 20.29
C ARG A 306 2.28 -3.85 19.63
N VAL A 307 2.65 -3.20 18.53
CA VAL A 307 3.98 -3.35 17.91
C VAL A 307 5.08 -2.89 18.86
N MET A 308 4.96 -1.68 19.44
CA MET A 308 5.93 -1.16 20.40
C MET A 308 6.10 -2.12 21.58
N HIS A 309 5.00 -2.61 22.14
CA HIS A 309 5.04 -3.57 23.25
C HIS A 309 5.71 -4.89 22.86
N HIS A 310 5.41 -5.40 21.67
CA HIS A 310 6.01 -6.63 21.16
C HIS A 310 7.53 -6.49 21.02
N VAL A 311 7.99 -5.45 20.32
CA VAL A 311 9.41 -5.17 20.10
C VAL A 311 10.12 -4.97 21.42
N TYR A 312 9.53 -4.18 22.32
CA TYR A 312 10.09 -3.96 23.65
C TYR A 312 10.21 -5.29 24.41
N SER A 313 9.10 -5.99 24.60
CA SER A 313 9.04 -7.16 25.50
C SER A 313 9.87 -8.34 25.00
N LYS A 314 9.92 -8.57 23.68
CA LYS A 314 10.65 -9.71 23.11
C LYS A 314 12.12 -9.42 22.84
N ASN A 315 12.45 -8.20 22.42
CA ASN A 315 13.77 -7.92 21.85
C ASN A 315 14.62 -6.99 22.72
N ILE A 316 14.03 -6.04 23.45
CA ILE A 316 14.79 -4.95 24.10
C ILE A 316 14.77 -5.04 25.64
N LYS A 317 13.63 -5.46 26.23
CA LYS A 317 13.40 -5.45 27.68
C LYS A 317 14.51 -6.23 28.41
N PRO A 318 15.22 -5.61 29.37
CA PRO A 318 16.28 -6.29 30.12
C PRO A 318 15.72 -7.47 30.91
N LYS A 319 16.30 -8.66 30.72
CA LYS A 319 15.89 -9.87 31.44
C LYS A 319 16.13 -9.78 32.96
N ASN A 320 17.05 -8.93 33.39
CA ASN A 320 17.44 -8.77 34.79
C ASN A 320 16.91 -7.47 35.44
N GLY A 321 16.07 -6.68 34.74
CA GLY A 321 15.44 -5.47 35.28
C GLY A 321 16.38 -4.30 35.63
N VAL A 322 17.69 -4.45 35.49
CA VAL A 322 18.66 -3.36 35.73
C VAL A 322 18.77 -2.52 34.48
N TYR A 323 18.16 -1.34 34.51
CA TYR A 323 18.33 -0.31 33.49
C TYR A 323 19.61 0.48 33.80
N GLN A 324 20.54 0.59 32.85
CA GLN A 324 21.59 1.60 32.95
C GLN A 324 20.96 2.95 32.60
N ILE A 325 20.51 3.68 33.62
CA ILE A 325 19.81 4.94 33.48
C ILE A 325 20.81 6.08 33.70
N GLY A 326 20.96 6.95 32.71
CA GLY A 326 21.76 8.17 32.86
C GLY A 326 22.38 8.73 31.58
N GLY A 327 22.28 8.04 30.45
CA GLY A 327 22.73 8.53 29.14
C GLY A 327 21.58 9.05 28.28
N LYS A 328 21.89 9.92 27.31
CA LYS A 328 21.02 10.21 26.17
C LYS A 328 21.50 9.31 25.03
N SER A 329 20.60 8.58 24.37
CA SER A 329 20.98 7.74 23.22
C SER A 329 21.76 8.56 22.19
N ALA A 330 22.82 7.98 21.64
CA ALA A 330 23.61 8.64 20.59
C ALA A 330 22.76 8.94 19.34
N GLN A 331 21.69 8.17 19.12
CA GLN A 331 20.79 8.30 17.97
C GLN A 331 19.52 9.11 18.29
N TRP A 332 19.38 9.66 19.51
CA TRP A 332 18.18 10.39 19.91
C TRP A 332 17.83 11.54 18.97
N GLU A 333 18.81 12.38 18.62
CA GLU A 333 18.54 13.54 17.75
C GLU A 333 18.08 13.09 16.36
N LEU A 334 18.68 12.02 15.82
CA LEU A 334 18.29 11.47 14.54
C LEU A 334 16.82 11.05 14.53
N VAL A 335 16.44 10.20 15.49
CA VAL A 335 15.06 9.69 15.62
C VAL A 335 14.08 10.82 15.95
N ARG A 336 14.47 11.76 16.81
CA ARG A 336 13.65 12.93 17.16
C ARG A 336 13.27 13.74 15.93
N THR A 337 14.20 13.95 14.99
CA THR A 337 13.88 14.71 13.77
C THR A 337 12.91 13.97 12.84
N SER A 338 12.70 12.66 13.00
CA SER A 338 11.75 11.87 12.21
C SER A 338 10.33 11.87 12.78
N LEU A 339 10.11 12.35 14.01
CA LEU A 339 8.82 12.29 14.71
C LEU A 339 7.68 12.95 13.92
N GLU A 340 7.88 14.13 13.35
CA GLU A 340 6.83 14.82 12.57
C GLU A 340 6.39 14.03 11.32
N ASN A 341 7.32 13.30 10.71
CA ASN A 341 7.01 12.42 9.58
C ASN A 341 6.25 11.18 10.05
N PHE A 342 6.62 10.61 11.20
CA PHE A 342 5.85 9.53 11.81
C PHE A 342 4.42 9.96 12.13
N ASP A 343 4.25 11.10 12.80
CA ASP A 343 2.93 11.65 13.16
C ASP A 343 2.06 11.85 11.91
N THR A 344 2.65 12.39 10.84
CA THR A 344 1.98 12.56 9.55
C THR A 344 1.56 11.22 8.95
N GLY A 345 2.46 10.23 8.90
CA GLY A 345 2.15 8.90 8.40
C GLY A 345 1.05 8.22 9.20
N ILE A 346 1.10 8.28 10.54
CA ILE A 346 0.09 7.67 11.42
C ILE A 346 -1.28 8.31 11.24
N ARG A 347 -1.32 9.64 11.19
CA ARG A 347 -2.56 10.40 10.98
C ARG A 347 -3.19 10.08 9.63
N ASP A 348 -2.39 9.99 8.57
CA ASP A 348 -2.90 9.73 7.23
C ASP A 348 -3.33 8.26 7.06
N VAL A 349 -2.63 7.29 7.69
CA VAL A 349 -3.11 5.90 7.79
C VAL A 349 -4.45 5.83 8.54
N HIS A 350 -4.60 6.57 9.64
CA HIS A 350 -5.87 6.64 10.36
C HIS A 350 -7.01 7.19 9.51
N ASN A 351 -6.75 8.27 8.77
CA ASN A 351 -7.74 8.85 7.86
C ASN A 351 -8.15 7.85 6.76
N LEU A 352 -7.21 7.09 6.20
CA LEU A 352 -7.53 6.00 5.27
C LEU A 352 -8.42 4.93 5.88
N VAL A 353 -8.16 4.54 7.13
CA VAL A 353 -9.00 3.56 7.83
C VAL A 353 -10.41 4.10 8.04
N LEU A 354 -10.56 5.37 8.43
CA LEU A 354 -11.87 6.01 8.58
C LEU A 354 -12.62 6.06 7.25
N ILE A 355 -11.93 6.42 6.17
CA ILE A 355 -12.50 6.37 4.82
C ILE A 355 -13.00 4.94 4.57
N LEU A 356 -12.18 3.91 4.81
CA LEU A 356 -12.50 2.47 4.62
C LEU A 356 -13.69 1.95 5.44
N GLN A 357 -14.04 2.65 6.51
CA GLN A 357 -15.18 2.35 7.38
C GLN A 357 -16.48 3.03 6.92
N VAL A 358 -16.42 4.16 6.21
CA VAL A 358 -17.61 4.88 5.71
C VAL A 358 -18.02 4.32 4.34
N GLN A 359 -19.32 4.06 4.12
CA GLN A 359 -19.84 3.76 2.78
C GLN A 359 -19.83 5.05 1.94
N GLY A 360 -18.97 5.15 0.92
CA GLY A 360 -18.91 6.36 0.10
C GLY A 360 -17.83 6.37 -0.98
N SER A 361 -17.54 7.58 -1.48
CA SER A 361 -16.51 7.84 -2.49
C SER A 361 -15.12 7.63 -1.89
N TRP A 362 -14.32 6.81 -2.57
CA TRP A 362 -12.95 6.47 -2.22
C TRP A 362 -11.90 7.38 -2.89
N ALA A 363 -12.36 8.46 -3.53
CA ALA A 363 -11.55 9.30 -4.39
C ALA A 363 -10.32 9.89 -3.67
N ASP A 364 -10.47 10.23 -2.39
CA ASP A 364 -9.40 10.84 -1.59
C ASP A 364 -8.38 9.81 -1.08
N GLY A 365 -8.66 8.50 -1.21
CA GLY A 365 -7.80 7.44 -0.73
C GLY A 365 -6.39 7.48 -1.34
N ARG A 366 -6.25 7.97 -2.57
CA ARG A 366 -4.94 8.09 -3.23
C ARG A 366 -4.09 9.23 -2.72
N GLU A 367 -4.71 10.36 -2.40
CA GLU A 367 -3.97 11.48 -1.82
C GLU A 367 -3.32 11.04 -0.50
N PHE A 368 -4.08 10.33 0.35
CA PHE A 368 -3.56 9.84 1.61
C PHE A 368 -2.49 8.75 1.44
N THR A 369 -2.66 7.76 0.55
CA THR A 369 -1.62 6.74 0.34
C THR A 369 -0.31 7.39 -0.10
N SER A 370 -0.37 8.37 -1.01
CA SER A 370 0.82 9.09 -1.45
C SER A 370 1.51 9.90 -0.36
N ARG A 371 0.73 10.59 0.48
CA ARG A 371 1.27 11.35 1.62
C ARG A 371 1.94 10.45 2.66
N ILE A 372 1.38 9.27 2.91
CA ILE A 372 1.97 8.29 3.82
C ILE A 372 3.31 7.81 3.26
N GLU A 373 3.36 7.43 1.99
CA GLU A 373 4.60 7.00 1.34
C GLU A 373 5.68 8.08 1.37
N GLU A 374 5.30 9.34 1.10
CA GLU A 374 6.24 10.46 1.18
C GLU A 374 6.78 10.65 2.62
N ALA A 375 5.89 10.57 3.61
CA ALA A 375 6.28 10.66 5.02
C ALA A 375 7.22 9.51 5.41
N LEU A 376 6.89 8.27 5.05
CA LEU A 376 7.72 7.09 5.33
C LEU A 376 9.06 7.15 4.61
N LYS A 377 9.08 7.61 3.36
CA LYS A 377 10.34 7.83 2.62
C LYS A 377 11.25 8.83 3.33
N LYS A 378 10.70 9.95 3.85
CA LYS A 378 11.48 10.92 4.63
C LYS A 378 12.00 10.33 5.96
N VAL A 379 11.25 9.42 6.58
CA VAL A 379 11.74 8.66 7.75
C VAL A 379 12.89 7.75 7.31
N GLU A 380 12.70 6.95 6.25
CA GLU A 380 13.70 6.02 5.73
C GLU A 380 15.01 6.74 5.41
N GLU A 381 14.94 7.87 4.71
CA GLU A 381 16.10 8.70 4.35
C GLU A 381 16.87 9.17 5.58
N LYS A 382 16.18 9.54 6.66
CA LYS A 382 16.80 9.93 7.94
C LYS A 382 17.42 8.73 8.64
N LEU A 383 16.73 7.59 8.73
CA LEU A 383 17.24 6.42 9.45
C LEU A 383 18.38 5.71 8.69
N ARG A 384 18.43 5.84 7.37
CA ARG A 384 19.41 5.16 6.50
C ARG A 384 20.86 5.36 6.94
N CYS A 385 21.24 6.52 7.46
CA CYS A 385 22.62 6.78 7.90
C CYS A 385 23.02 5.95 9.14
N ALA A 386 22.05 5.53 9.95
CA ALA A 386 22.27 4.76 11.17
C ALA A 386 21.76 3.32 11.09
N ARG A 387 21.27 2.85 9.93
CA ARG A 387 20.71 1.49 9.76
C ARG A 387 21.63 0.38 10.27
N HIS A 388 22.94 0.51 10.05
CA HIS A 388 23.94 -0.43 10.56
C HIS A 388 23.93 -0.56 12.10
N VAL A 389 23.57 0.51 12.82
CA VAL A 389 23.45 0.52 14.29
C VAL A 389 22.26 -0.32 14.72
N SER A 390 21.09 -0.14 14.10
CA SER A 390 19.91 -0.96 14.40
C SER A 390 20.15 -2.43 14.09
N GLU A 391 20.83 -2.75 12.98
CA GLU A 391 21.18 -4.13 12.61
C GLU A 391 22.13 -4.76 13.63
N LEU A 392 23.16 -4.02 14.08
CA LEU A 392 24.07 -4.47 15.15
C LEU A 392 23.33 -4.70 16.47
N ASN A 393 22.29 -3.92 16.73
CA ASN A 393 21.41 -4.07 17.88
C ASN A 393 20.38 -5.22 17.71
N GLY A 394 20.44 -5.95 16.60
CA GLY A 394 19.63 -7.15 16.36
C GLY A 394 18.34 -6.92 15.58
N PHE A 395 18.16 -5.74 14.97
CA PHE A 395 17.04 -5.50 14.06
C PHE A 395 17.21 -6.31 12.77
N VAL A 396 16.27 -7.22 12.50
CA VAL A 396 16.18 -7.96 11.25
C VAL A 396 14.82 -7.66 10.63
N ARG A 397 14.82 -6.84 9.57
CA ARG A 397 13.61 -6.28 8.96
C ARG A 397 12.60 -7.35 8.56
N ASP A 398 13.02 -8.36 7.79
CA ASP A 398 12.13 -9.40 7.27
C ASP A 398 11.51 -10.26 8.39
N ALA A 399 12.29 -10.57 9.42
CA ALA A 399 11.79 -11.30 10.59
C ALA A 399 10.79 -10.45 11.38
N MET A 400 11.02 -9.14 11.48
CA MET A 400 10.09 -8.21 12.13
C MET A 400 8.81 -8.04 11.30
N GLU A 401 8.92 -7.96 9.99
CA GLU A 401 7.80 -7.81 9.05
C GLU A 401 6.82 -8.97 9.19
N SER A 402 7.32 -10.21 9.14
CA SER A 402 6.48 -11.41 9.32
C SER A 402 5.78 -11.46 10.67
N ASN A 403 6.37 -10.89 11.73
CA ASN A 403 5.67 -10.76 13.01
C ASN A 403 4.55 -9.72 12.88
N ILE A 404 4.84 -8.53 12.38
CA ILE A 404 3.90 -7.40 12.39
C ILE A 404 2.74 -7.55 11.39
N GLU A 405 2.92 -8.30 10.30
CA GLU A 405 1.95 -8.40 9.21
C GLU A 405 0.56 -8.88 9.67
N ASP A 406 0.49 -9.96 10.47
CA ASP A 406 -0.77 -10.52 10.95
C ASP A 406 -1.55 -9.55 11.85
N LEU A 407 -0.84 -8.74 12.62
CA LEU A 407 -1.43 -7.69 13.45
C LEU A 407 -2.14 -6.64 12.59
N TRP A 408 -1.56 -6.26 11.46
CA TRP A 408 -2.20 -5.31 10.54
C TRP A 408 -3.31 -5.94 9.70
N LYS A 409 -3.20 -7.22 9.31
CA LYS A 409 -4.30 -7.94 8.63
C LYS A 409 -5.58 -7.96 9.47
N SER A 410 -5.47 -8.06 10.80
CA SER A 410 -6.63 -7.96 11.71
C SER A 410 -7.36 -6.62 11.70
N LEU A 411 -6.83 -5.59 11.02
CA LEU A 411 -7.45 -4.25 10.94
C LEU A 411 -8.85 -4.26 10.35
N PHE A 412 -9.10 -5.16 9.40
CA PHE A 412 -10.38 -5.28 8.72
C PHE A 412 -11.09 -6.62 8.96
N ASP A 413 -10.40 -7.58 9.58
CA ASP A 413 -10.87 -8.94 9.80
C ASP A 413 -10.96 -9.23 11.31
N LYS A 414 -12.19 -9.46 11.79
CA LYS A 414 -12.45 -9.75 13.22
C LYS A 414 -11.89 -11.12 13.66
N GLU A 415 -11.78 -12.08 12.76
CA GLU A 415 -11.31 -13.44 13.08
C GLU A 415 -9.80 -13.49 13.40
N THR A 416 -9.00 -12.62 12.77
CA THR A 416 -7.54 -12.52 13.02
C THR A 416 -7.21 -11.69 14.27
N GLU A 417 -8.17 -10.95 14.83
CA GLU A 417 -8.01 -10.24 16.11
C GLU A 417 -7.77 -11.21 17.27
N GLU A 418 -8.34 -12.42 17.21
CA GLU A 418 -8.18 -13.48 18.23
C GLU A 418 -6.87 -14.27 18.11
N ALA A 419 -6.19 -14.19 16.96
CA ALA A 419 -5.00 -14.99 16.65
C ALA A 419 -3.68 -14.35 17.13
N TRP A 420 -3.68 -13.08 17.52
CA TRP A 420 -2.46 -12.42 17.98
C TRP A 420 -2.03 -12.94 19.36
N PRO A 421 -0.74 -13.32 19.56
CA PRO A 421 -0.31 -14.06 20.77
C PRO A 421 -0.43 -13.28 22.09
N LEU A 422 -0.49 -11.94 22.02
CA LEU A 422 -0.58 -11.08 23.21
C LEU A 422 -2.04 -10.70 23.47
N LYS A 423 -2.73 -11.53 24.26
CA LYS A 423 -3.96 -11.13 24.99
C LYS A 423 -3.58 -10.23 26.17
N VAL A 424 -2.99 -9.08 25.88
CA VAL A 424 -2.58 -8.10 26.88
C VAL A 424 -3.48 -6.88 26.74
N THR A 425 -4.06 -6.46 27.85
CA THR A 425 -4.93 -5.28 27.91
C THR A 425 -4.13 -4.02 27.57
N ARG A 426 -4.81 -2.99 27.07
CA ARG A 426 -4.18 -1.69 26.78
C ARG A 426 -3.48 -1.14 28.01
N GLU A 427 -4.10 -1.30 29.18
CA GLU A 427 -3.57 -0.85 30.47
C GLU A 427 -2.26 -1.56 30.83
N GLU A 428 -2.19 -2.88 30.64
CA GLU A 428 -0.97 -3.66 30.86
C GLU A 428 0.15 -3.25 29.90
N ILE A 429 -0.16 -3.01 28.62
CA ILE A 429 0.83 -2.54 27.65
C ILE A 429 1.39 -1.17 28.06
N LEU A 430 0.52 -0.21 28.37
CA LEU A 430 0.93 1.12 28.81
C LEU A 430 1.73 1.05 30.11
N SER A 431 1.35 0.15 31.01
CA SER A 431 2.07 -0.08 32.25
C SER A 431 3.48 -0.60 31.99
N ASP A 432 3.62 -1.64 31.17
CA ASP A 432 4.89 -2.25 30.82
C ASP A 432 5.85 -1.30 30.12
N LEU A 433 5.35 -0.51 29.17
CA LEU A 433 6.14 0.43 28.39
C LEU A 433 6.50 1.69 29.20
N PHE A 434 5.55 2.25 29.95
CA PHE A 434 5.70 3.62 30.44
C PHE A 434 5.89 3.75 31.95
N GLN A 435 5.49 2.77 32.77
CA GLN A 435 5.76 2.83 34.22
C GLN A 435 7.24 3.03 34.58
N PRO A 436 8.22 2.40 33.89
CA PRO A 436 9.63 2.60 34.21
C PRO A 436 10.08 4.07 34.15
N ILE A 437 9.50 4.89 33.27
CA ILE A 437 9.80 6.33 33.21
C ILE A 437 8.94 7.11 34.20
N LEU A 438 7.68 6.69 34.40
CA LEU A 438 6.73 7.39 35.27
C LEU A 438 7.13 7.28 36.75
N SER A 439 7.61 6.12 37.21
CA SER A 439 7.97 5.90 38.63
C SER A 439 9.19 6.70 39.09
N GLU A 440 10.04 7.17 38.19
CA GLU A 440 11.22 7.98 38.52
C GLU A 440 10.92 9.48 38.65
N SER A 441 9.84 9.97 38.04
CA SER A 441 9.40 11.37 38.19
C SER A 441 8.77 11.66 39.56
N TRP A 442 8.45 10.62 40.33
CA TRP A 442 7.80 10.70 41.64
C TRP A 442 8.72 10.17 42.75
N HIS A 443 9.49 11.05 43.39
CA HIS A 443 10.14 10.77 44.69
C HIS A 443 9.19 11.10 45.86
N GLY A 444 8.00 10.50 45.86
CA GLY A 444 7.00 10.62 46.94
C GLY A 444 6.04 9.44 46.90
N GLU A 445 5.58 8.99 48.08
CA GLU A 445 4.79 7.77 48.31
C GLU A 445 3.75 7.50 47.22
N ILE A 446 3.79 6.27 46.68
CA ILE A 446 2.91 5.77 45.63
C ILE A 446 1.47 5.76 46.16
N PRO A 447 0.56 6.63 45.69
CA PRO A 447 -0.86 6.44 45.94
C PRO A 447 -1.30 5.30 45.01
N THR A 448 -2.10 4.37 45.51
CA THR A 448 -2.68 3.28 44.71
C THR A 448 -3.41 3.87 43.50
N ILE A 449 -2.86 3.68 42.30
CA ILE A 449 -3.13 4.52 41.11
C ILE A 449 -4.36 4.00 40.33
N ASN A 450 -5.42 4.81 40.23
CA ASN A 450 -6.33 4.78 39.09
C ASN A 450 -5.65 5.49 37.90
N SER A 451 -4.93 4.70 37.09
CA SER A 451 -3.95 5.10 36.06
C SER A 451 -4.48 6.04 34.95
N SER A 452 -5.79 6.06 34.72
CA SER A 452 -6.38 6.81 33.59
C SER A 452 -6.48 8.33 33.80
N TYR A 453 -6.55 8.82 35.04
CA TYR A 453 -6.78 10.25 35.33
C TYR A 453 -5.51 11.07 35.55
N ILE A 454 -4.41 10.44 35.99
CA ILE A 454 -3.15 11.13 36.35
C ILE A 454 -2.27 11.39 35.12
N LEU A 455 -2.26 10.47 34.16
CA LEU A 455 -1.46 10.60 32.93
C LEU A 455 -1.85 11.79 32.03
N GLY A 456 -3.06 12.35 32.18
CA GLY A 456 -3.59 13.40 31.30
C GLY A 456 -3.38 14.84 31.77
N LYS A 457 -3.40 15.11 33.09
CA LYS A 457 -3.36 16.49 33.62
C LYS A 457 -1.97 16.96 34.02
N ASP A 458 -1.19 16.10 34.67
CA ASP A 458 0.09 16.50 35.25
C ASP A 458 1.21 16.53 34.20
N PHE A 459 1.12 15.71 33.15
CA PHE A 459 2.07 15.72 32.04
C PHE A 459 1.86 16.84 31.03
N ALA A 460 0.61 17.25 30.78
CA ALA A 460 0.32 18.43 29.96
C ALA A 460 0.91 19.70 30.58
N LYS A 461 0.99 19.75 31.91
CA LYS A 461 1.63 20.84 32.65
C LYS A 461 3.16 20.81 32.52
N GLN A 462 3.78 19.63 32.64
CA GLN A 462 5.24 19.48 32.51
C GLN A 462 5.74 19.75 31.09
N ASP A 463 5.02 19.31 30.05
CA ASP A 463 5.37 19.58 28.65
C ASP A 463 5.20 21.08 28.31
N LEU A 464 4.16 21.74 28.85
CA LEU A 464 4.00 23.20 28.75
C LEU A 464 5.11 23.95 29.49
N GLU A 465 5.58 23.44 30.63
CA GLU A 465 6.68 24.04 31.40
C GLU A 465 8.02 23.88 30.67
N GLU A 466 8.33 22.71 30.10
CA GLU A 466 9.54 22.48 29.31
C GLU A 466 9.54 23.27 28.00
N GLU A 467 8.41 23.33 27.29
CA GLU A 467 8.21 24.14 26.09
C GLU A 467 8.34 25.64 26.38
N ALA A 468 7.72 26.12 27.48
CA ALA A 468 7.83 27.51 27.91
C ALA A 468 9.26 27.88 28.33
N VAL A 469 10.01 26.97 28.97
CA VAL A 469 11.43 27.16 29.26
C VAL A 469 12.24 27.23 27.98
N ARG A 470 11.99 26.34 27.01
CA ARG A 470 12.71 26.34 25.72
C ARG A 470 12.47 27.63 24.93
N LEU A 471 11.21 28.03 24.74
CA LEU A 471 10.85 29.29 24.07
C LEU A 471 11.41 30.49 24.83
N GLY A 472 11.44 30.44 26.17
CA GLY A 472 12.07 31.46 27.00
C GLY A 472 13.58 31.59 26.76
N VAL A 473 14.29 30.46 26.60
CA VAL A 473 15.73 30.44 26.25
C VAL A 473 15.97 30.98 24.85
N GLU A 474 15.15 30.59 23.87
CA GLU A 474 15.26 31.03 22.48
C GLU A 474 15.05 32.55 22.34
N VAL A 475 14.00 33.09 22.96
CA VAL A 475 13.79 34.56 23.03
C VAL A 475 14.95 35.26 23.72
N SER A 476 15.49 34.67 24.80
CA SER A 476 16.64 35.22 25.51
C SER A 476 17.90 35.29 24.64
N LEU A 477 18.12 34.28 23.78
CA LEU A 477 19.22 34.26 22.81
C LEU A 477 19.05 35.34 21.74
N TYR A 478 17.85 35.49 21.16
CA TYR A 478 17.58 36.54 20.18
C TYR A 478 17.76 37.96 20.73
N VAL A 479 17.36 38.18 22.00
CA VAL A 479 17.59 39.46 22.68
C VAL A 479 19.10 39.67 22.89
N ALA A 480 19.84 38.65 23.32
CA ALA A 480 21.29 38.74 23.49
C ALA A 480 22.00 39.04 22.15
N GLU A 481 21.63 38.35 21.07
CA GLU A 481 22.17 38.60 19.72
C GLU A 481 21.89 40.03 19.26
N SER A 482 20.66 40.51 19.46
CA SER A 482 20.29 41.88 19.12
C SER A 482 21.08 42.91 19.95
N MET A 483 21.35 42.60 21.22
CA MET A 483 22.21 43.43 22.06
C MET A 483 23.66 43.48 21.55
N PHE A 484 24.19 42.38 21.03
CA PHE A 484 25.50 42.36 20.37
C PHE A 484 25.51 43.12 19.04
N LEU A 485 24.43 43.05 18.25
CA LEU A 485 24.33 43.80 16.99
C LEU A 485 24.22 45.31 17.21
N LEU A 486 23.65 45.72 18.34
CA LEU A 486 23.48 47.13 18.72
C LEU A 486 24.60 47.64 19.65
N CYS A 487 25.60 46.82 19.99
CA CYS A 487 26.57 47.18 21.02
C CYS A 487 27.50 48.34 20.65
N ASP A 488 27.56 48.70 19.37
CA ASP A 488 28.33 49.84 18.85
C ASP A 488 27.70 51.19 19.23
N ASP A 489 26.39 51.23 19.52
CA ASP A 489 25.68 52.39 20.07
C ASP A 489 24.89 51.99 21.33
N ILE A 490 25.50 52.25 22.49
CA ILE A 490 24.94 51.93 23.81
C ILE A 490 23.54 52.55 23.99
N HIS A 491 23.28 53.75 23.44
CA HIS A 491 21.95 54.38 23.58
C HIS A 491 20.88 53.64 22.78
N SER A 492 21.20 53.17 21.57
CA SER A 492 20.28 52.37 20.76
C SER A 492 20.04 50.99 21.37
N MET A 493 21.09 50.33 21.89
CA MET A 493 20.96 49.06 22.61
C MET A 493 20.11 49.20 23.89
N LEU A 494 20.37 50.20 24.72
CA LEU A 494 19.58 50.43 25.95
C LEU A 494 18.11 50.78 25.63
N ARG A 495 17.87 51.55 24.56
CA ARG A 495 16.51 51.86 24.09
C ARG A 495 15.79 50.61 23.57
N PHE A 496 16.49 49.73 22.87
CA PHE A 496 15.98 48.43 22.43
C PHE A 496 15.59 47.55 23.64
N CYS A 497 16.49 47.39 24.61
CA CYS A 497 16.23 46.63 25.83
C CYS A 497 15.05 47.20 26.64
N TRP A 498 14.95 48.53 26.75
CA TRP A 498 13.85 49.20 27.42
C TRP A 498 12.50 48.96 26.73
N ASN A 499 12.47 49.04 25.40
CA ASN A 499 11.25 48.80 24.63
C ASN A 499 10.77 47.36 24.78
N ILE A 500 11.66 46.38 24.66
CA ILE A 500 11.33 44.96 24.84
C ILE A 500 10.81 44.70 26.26
N TRP A 501 11.52 45.16 27.28
CA TRP A 501 11.09 44.95 28.67
C TRP A 501 9.74 45.62 28.95
N ARG A 502 9.54 46.85 28.46
CA ARG A 502 8.28 47.60 28.62
C ARG A 502 7.12 46.89 27.94
N ASP A 503 7.31 46.43 26.71
CA ASP A 503 6.25 45.80 25.93
C ASP A 503 5.89 44.41 26.50
N VAL A 504 6.90 43.62 26.90
CA VAL A 504 6.69 42.34 27.64
C VAL A 504 5.96 42.57 28.96
N LYS A 505 6.29 43.63 29.70
CA LYS A 505 5.63 43.95 30.97
C LYS A 505 4.20 44.47 30.80
N ARG A 506 3.91 45.15 29.68
CA ARG A 506 2.56 45.67 29.35
C ARG A 506 1.62 44.54 28.95
N ASP A 507 2.12 43.57 28.19
CA ASP A 507 1.27 42.57 27.54
C ASP A 507 1.07 41.30 28.41
N LEU A 508 1.76 41.19 29.56
CA LEU A 508 1.64 40.08 30.51
C LEU A 508 0.82 40.44 31.75
N LYS A 509 0.20 39.42 32.37
CA LYS A 509 -0.57 39.57 33.61
C LYS A 509 0.31 40.11 34.76
N PRO A 510 -0.23 40.99 35.63
CA PRO A 510 0.47 41.46 36.83
C PRO A 510 0.96 40.27 37.68
N GLY A 511 2.27 40.23 37.98
CA GLY A 511 2.90 39.13 38.74
C GLY A 511 3.55 38.02 37.89
N SER A 512 3.60 38.15 36.57
CA SER A 512 4.32 37.20 35.70
C SER A 512 5.85 37.26 35.89
N PRO A 513 6.55 36.13 36.12
CA PRO A 513 8.00 36.10 36.32
C PRO A 513 8.81 36.30 35.02
N VAL A 514 8.16 36.32 33.85
CA VAL A 514 8.82 36.36 32.53
C VAL A 514 9.53 37.70 32.31
N GLY A 515 8.91 38.82 32.67
CA GLY A 515 9.52 40.15 32.52
C GLY A 515 10.75 40.34 33.41
N ASP A 516 10.72 39.79 34.62
CA ASP A 516 11.85 39.86 35.57
C ASP A 516 13.01 38.95 35.14
N ARG A 517 12.72 37.76 34.61
CA ARG A 517 13.74 36.87 34.05
C ARG A 517 14.40 37.45 32.80
N LEU A 518 13.64 38.07 31.91
CA LEU A 518 14.17 38.73 30.72
C LEU A 518 15.08 39.92 31.08
N LEU A 519 14.70 40.70 32.10
CA LEU A 519 15.54 41.77 32.63
C LEU A 519 16.85 41.20 33.23
N GLY A 520 16.78 40.05 33.90
CA GLY A 520 17.95 39.31 34.39
C GLY A 520 18.91 38.90 33.27
N VAL A 521 18.39 38.41 32.13
CA VAL A 521 19.19 38.07 30.95
C VAL A 521 19.85 39.31 30.35
N ILE A 522 19.09 40.40 30.15
CA ILE A 522 19.61 41.67 29.63
C ILE A 522 20.75 42.18 30.54
N HIS A 523 20.54 42.16 31.86
CA HIS A 523 21.56 42.57 32.81
C HIS A 523 22.80 41.67 32.76
N TYR A 524 22.62 40.35 32.68
CA TYR A 524 23.71 39.39 32.56
C TYR A 524 24.54 39.63 31.29
N VAL A 525 23.90 39.72 30.12
CA VAL A 525 24.59 39.95 28.84
C VAL A 525 25.32 41.30 28.84
N TYR A 526 24.66 42.35 29.33
CA TYR A 526 25.29 43.66 29.43
C TYR A 526 26.52 43.64 30.34
N THR A 527 26.40 43.11 31.55
CA THR A 527 27.47 43.12 32.56
C THR A 527 28.63 42.19 32.24
N MET A 528 28.35 41.00 31.74
CA MET A 528 29.37 39.97 31.51
C MET A 528 30.02 40.05 30.14
N HIS A 529 29.33 40.57 29.12
CA HIS A 529 29.80 40.45 27.74
C HIS A 529 29.96 41.79 26.99
N ILE A 530 29.16 42.80 27.31
CA ILE A 530 29.17 44.08 26.57
C ILE A 530 29.95 45.17 27.33
N LYS A 531 29.65 45.38 28.61
CA LYS A 531 30.32 46.36 29.50
C LYS A 531 31.84 46.16 29.59
N PRO A 532 32.39 44.92 29.63
CA PRO A 532 33.83 44.71 29.66
C PRO A 532 34.52 45.03 28.31
N LYS A 533 33.79 44.94 27.19
CA LYS A 533 34.31 45.21 25.84
C LYS A 533 34.28 46.69 25.48
N ASN A 534 33.30 47.43 26.00
CA ASN A 534 33.08 48.85 25.70
C ASN A 534 33.73 49.81 26.71
N GLY A 535 34.86 49.40 27.33
CA GLY A 535 35.69 50.17 28.27
C GLY A 535 35.15 51.54 28.71
N VAL A 536 34.56 51.59 29.91
CA VAL A 536 34.19 52.80 30.68
C VAL A 536 33.62 53.96 29.84
N TYR A 537 32.31 53.91 29.57
CA TYR A 537 31.53 55.14 29.48
C TYR A 537 30.83 55.37 30.82
N GLN A 538 31.11 56.54 31.43
CA GLN A 538 30.42 57.09 32.59
C GLN A 538 28.95 57.40 32.27
#